data_AF-A0A7S3TN81-F1
#
_entry.id   AF-A0A7S3TN81-F1
#
_cell.length_a   1.000
_cell.length_b   1.000
_cell.length_c   1.000
_cell.angle_alpha   90.00
_cell.angle_beta   90.00
_cell.angle_gamma   90.00
#
_symmetry.space_group_name_H-M   'P 1'
#
loop_
_entity.id
_entity.type
_entity.pdbx_description
1 polymer ?
#
loop_
_entity_poly.entity_id
_entity_poly.type
_entity_poly.pdbx_seq_one_letter_code
_entity_poly.pdbx_strand_id
1 'polypeptide(L)'
;AGTLELKPYASDQTRKYEVPTWPGSCVLLRPDLMSHTHYSPGRSIALTSFFLTGTSNRRSIVDPLNAIPIVCQLDEWVQQRLRELKEAEQEGTAWDLDVPREWQHAMNHIYHKGQMIAVRGTCFKMPSSEVLEEFFQVSTGGVDYGADVPLSRWDHSQAYDPTPESWKFMKTDCKHASFIDGIDLFDCKMFSMTPNEAK
;
A
#
# COMPACT_ATOMS: atom_id res chain seq x y z
N ALA A 1 3.82 -42.39 -10.68
CA ALA A 1 3.03 -41.38 -9.95
C ALA A 1 4.01 -40.39 -9.36
N GLY A 2 3.72 -39.10 -9.43
CA GLY A 2 4.56 -38.04 -8.85
C GLY A 2 3.80 -37.32 -7.74
N THR A 3 4.48 -36.45 -6.99
CA THR A 3 3.84 -35.59 -5.97
C THR A 3 4.20 -34.15 -6.26
N LEU A 4 3.20 -33.27 -6.32
CA LEU A 4 3.39 -31.82 -6.37
C LEU A 4 3.45 -31.30 -4.93
N GLU A 5 4.57 -30.72 -4.54
CA GLU A 5 4.73 -30.03 -3.27
C GLU A 5 4.41 -28.54 -3.43
N LEU A 6 3.53 -28.03 -2.56
CA LEU A 6 3.14 -26.62 -2.51
C LEU A 6 3.64 -26.02 -1.20
N LYS A 7 4.38 -24.91 -1.33
CA LYS A 7 4.79 -24.06 -0.21
C LYS A 7 4.00 -22.75 -0.29
N PRO A 8 2.99 -22.53 0.58
CA PRO A 8 2.15 -21.34 0.50
C PRO A 8 2.88 -20.04 0.84
N TYR A 9 4.00 -20.09 1.57
CA TYR A 9 4.83 -18.94 1.90
C TYR A 9 6.30 -19.22 1.57
N ALA A 10 7.05 -18.16 1.23
CA ALA A 10 8.50 -18.20 1.01
C ALA A 10 9.29 -18.23 2.34
N SER A 11 8.83 -19.03 3.30
CA SER A 11 9.50 -19.26 4.58
C SER A 11 9.82 -20.75 4.73
N ASP A 12 11.03 -21.05 5.20
CA ASP A 12 11.52 -22.42 5.36
C ASP A 12 10.76 -23.22 6.42
N GLN A 13 10.02 -22.54 7.30
CA GLN A 13 9.21 -23.17 8.36
C GLN A 13 7.79 -23.51 7.90
N THR A 14 7.43 -23.22 6.65
CA THR A 14 6.05 -23.38 6.18
C THR A 14 5.68 -24.85 5.97
N ARG A 15 4.55 -25.29 6.53
CA ARG A 15 3.99 -26.62 6.28
C ARG A 15 3.71 -26.81 4.80
N LYS A 16 4.34 -27.83 4.21
CA LYS A 16 4.16 -28.19 2.80
C LYS A 16 2.81 -28.91 2.60
N TYR A 17 2.16 -28.63 1.48
CA TYR A 17 0.99 -29.37 1.01
C TYR A 17 1.36 -30.27 -0.16
N GLU A 18 1.08 -31.56 -0.04
CA GLU A 18 1.40 -32.56 -1.07
C GLU A 18 0.16 -32.95 -1.85
N VAL A 19 0.24 -32.87 -3.18
CA VAL A 19 -0.84 -33.27 -4.09
C VAL A 19 -0.33 -34.43 -4.96
N PRO A 20 -0.91 -35.64 -4.86
CA PRO A 20 -0.51 -36.76 -5.69
C PRO A 20 -0.91 -36.54 -7.15
N THR A 21 -0.04 -36.95 -8.08
CA THR A 21 -0.22 -36.80 -9.53
C THR A 21 0.03 -38.10 -10.29
N TRP A 22 -0.64 -38.26 -11.43
CA TRP A 22 -0.57 -39.45 -12.29
C TRP A 22 -0.23 -39.04 -13.74
N PRO A 23 0.34 -39.93 -14.57
CA PRO A 23 0.51 -39.65 -16.00
C PRO A 23 -0.81 -39.21 -16.65
N GLY A 24 -0.79 -38.08 -17.36
CA GLY A 24 -1.99 -37.46 -17.95
C GLY A 24 -2.76 -36.50 -17.04
N SER A 25 -2.25 -36.19 -15.84
CA SER A 25 -2.85 -35.18 -14.95
C SER A 25 -2.48 -33.77 -15.39
N CYS A 26 -3.46 -32.86 -15.39
CA CYS A 26 -3.22 -31.42 -15.53
C CYS A 26 -3.43 -30.73 -14.18
N VAL A 27 -2.41 -30.01 -13.69
CA VAL A 27 -2.52 -29.19 -12.49
C VAL A 27 -2.51 -27.72 -12.88
N LEU A 28 -3.58 -27.01 -12.53
CA LEU A 28 -3.73 -25.59 -12.84
C LEU A 28 -3.60 -24.79 -11.54
N LEU A 29 -2.50 -24.03 -11.39
CA LEU A 29 -2.27 -23.11 -10.27
C LEU A 29 -2.64 -21.70 -10.70
N ARG A 30 -3.66 -21.09 -10.08
CA ARG A 30 -4.19 -19.79 -10.52
C ARG A 30 -4.26 -18.73 -9.41
N PRO A 31 -3.75 -17.51 -9.67
CA PRO A 31 -3.80 -16.36 -8.77
C PRO A 31 -4.94 -15.39 -9.13
N ASP A 32 -6.21 -15.79 -9.04
CA ASP A 32 -7.30 -14.89 -9.41
C ASP A 32 -8.60 -15.11 -8.62
N LEU A 33 -9.40 -14.04 -8.48
CA LEU A 33 -10.70 -13.98 -7.80
C LEU A 33 -11.86 -14.56 -8.64
N MET A 34 -11.49 -15.47 -9.54
CA MET A 34 -12.29 -16.33 -10.42
C MET A 34 -13.33 -15.61 -11.28
N SER A 35 -12.96 -15.35 -12.54
CA SER A 35 -13.89 -14.99 -13.64
C SER A 35 -13.90 -16.00 -14.80
N HIS A 36 -13.33 -17.20 -14.60
CA HIS A 36 -13.02 -18.10 -15.71
C HIS A 36 -13.51 -19.53 -15.47
N THR A 37 -14.18 -20.10 -16.47
CA THR A 37 -14.58 -21.52 -16.53
C THR A 37 -13.42 -22.37 -17.04
N HIS A 38 -13.15 -23.50 -16.38
CA HIS A 38 -12.15 -24.48 -16.81
C HIS A 38 -12.84 -25.80 -17.18
N TYR A 39 -12.48 -26.37 -18.33
CA TYR A 39 -12.94 -27.68 -18.79
C TYR A 39 -11.71 -28.54 -19.14
N SER A 40 -11.72 -29.80 -18.71
CA SER A 40 -10.69 -30.78 -19.07
C SER A 40 -11.32 -32.11 -19.45
N PRO A 41 -10.90 -32.74 -20.57
CA PRO A 41 -11.36 -34.07 -20.97
C PRO A 41 -10.67 -35.21 -20.19
N GLY A 42 -9.69 -34.92 -19.34
CA GLY A 42 -8.93 -35.89 -18.53
C GLY A 42 -9.03 -35.64 -17.02
N ARG A 43 -8.24 -36.37 -16.22
CA ARG A 43 -8.15 -36.10 -14.77
C ARG A 43 -7.39 -34.78 -14.54
N SER A 44 -8.11 -33.74 -14.13
CA SER A 44 -7.52 -32.44 -13.79
C SER A 44 -7.71 -32.10 -12.31
N ILE A 45 -6.70 -31.48 -11.70
CA ILE A 45 -6.78 -30.87 -10.37
C ILE A 45 -6.58 -29.36 -10.56
N ALA A 46 -7.57 -28.55 -10.18
CA ALA A 46 -7.45 -27.11 -10.16
C ALA A 46 -7.17 -26.63 -8.73
N LEU A 47 -6.13 -25.81 -8.58
CA LEU A 47 -5.69 -25.24 -7.31
C LEU A 47 -5.69 -23.71 -7.45
N THR A 48 -6.62 -23.06 -6.77
CA THR A 48 -6.68 -21.59 -6.74
C THR A 48 -5.92 -21.10 -5.51
N SER A 49 -5.02 -20.14 -5.72
CA SER A 49 -4.28 -19.47 -4.66
C SER A 49 -4.69 -18.00 -4.63
N PHE A 50 -5.02 -17.50 -3.44
CA PHE A 50 -5.39 -16.11 -3.24
C PHE A 50 -4.17 -15.36 -2.78
N PHE A 51 -3.70 -14.43 -3.60
CA PHE A 51 -2.74 -13.44 -3.16
C PHE A 51 -3.53 -12.31 -2.53
N LEU A 52 -3.29 -12.05 -1.23
CA LEU A 52 -3.62 -10.76 -0.63
C LEU A 52 -2.68 -9.74 -1.27
N THR A 53 -2.99 -9.29 -2.49
CA THR A 53 -2.31 -8.14 -3.07
C THR A 53 -2.61 -6.96 -2.16
N GLY A 54 -1.56 -6.28 -1.68
CA GLY A 54 -1.65 -5.11 -0.80
C GLY A 54 -2.41 -3.90 -1.38
N THR A 55 -3.01 -4.07 -2.55
CA THR A 55 -3.92 -3.14 -3.21
C THR A 55 -5.36 -3.44 -2.84
N SER A 56 -5.67 -3.55 -1.54
CA SER A 56 -7.07 -3.58 -1.08
C SER A 56 -7.62 -2.17 -1.13
N ASN A 57 -8.08 -1.76 -2.31
CA ASN A 57 -8.92 -0.59 -2.41
C ASN A 57 -10.28 -0.98 -1.80
N ARG A 58 -10.62 -0.33 -0.69
CA ARG A 58 -11.79 -0.59 0.14
C ARG A 58 -13.08 -0.48 -0.66
N ARG A 59 -13.64 -1.62 -1.05
CA ARG A 59 -15.07 -1.95 -1.18
C ARG A 59 -15.10 -3.36 -1.75
N SER A 60 -15.86 -4.26 -1.09
CA SER A 60 -16.18 -5.62 -1.51
C SER A 60 -15.66 -5.97 -2.91
N ILE A 61 -14.65 -6.85 -2.98
CA ILE A 61 -14.12 -7.39 -4.25
C ILE A 61 -15.23 -8.01 -5.11
N VAL A 62 -16.37 -8.29 -4.48
CA VAL A 62 -17.50 -8.99 -5.04
C VAL A 62 -18.66 -8.01 -5.19
N ASP A 63 -19.01 -7.67 -6.42
CA ASP A 63 -20.37 -7.20 -6.73
C ASP A 63 -21.33 -8.32 -6.30
N PRO A 64 -22.22 -8.11 -5.31
CA PRO A 64 -23.09 -9.17 -4.78
C PRO A 64 -23.95 -9.85 -5.85
N LEU A 65 -24.19 -9.17 -6.97
CA LEU A 65 -25.02 -9.65 -8.07
C LEU A 65 -24.31 -10.65 -9.00
N ASN A 66 -22.96 -10.69 -9.01
CA ASN A 66 -22.16 -11.51 -9.94
C ASN A 66 -21.13 -12.39 -9.22
N ALA A 67 -21.35 -12.63 -7.93
CA ALA A 67 -20.44 -13.35 -7.08
C ALA A 67 -20.40 -14.86 -7.34
N ILE A 68 -19.23 -15.42 -7.62
CA ILE A 68 -19.08 -16.89 -7.65
C ILE A 68 -19.13 -17.41 -6.20
N PRO A 69 -19.99 -18.40 -5.87
CA PRO A 69 -20.19 -18.86 -4.48
C PRO A 69 -18.90 -19.25 -3.74
N ILE A 70 -17.93 -19.85 -4.42
CA ILE A 70 -16.65 -20.24 -3.80
C ILE A 70 -15.80 -19.03 -3.41
N VAL A 71 -15.87 -17.94 -4.20
CA VAL A 71 -15.14 -16.70 -3.92
C VAL A 71 -15.72 -16.02 -2.67
N CYS A 72 -17.06 -16.02 -2.52
CA CYS A 72 -17.70 -15.55 -1.29
C CYS A 72 -17.25 -16.34 -0.07
N GLN A 73 -17.28 -17.68 -0.14
CA GLN A 73 -16.88 -18.54 0.98
C GLN A 73 -15.42 -18.31 1.39
N LEU A 74 -14.54 -18.05 0.42
CA LEU A 74 -13.14 -17.77 0.68
C LEU A 74 -12.91 -16.38 1.25
N ASP A 75 -13.63 -15.36 0.76
CA ASP A 75 -13.60 -14.03 1.38
C ASP A 75 -14.12 -14.09 2.82
N GLU A 76 -15.26 -14.75 3.06
CA GLU A 76 -15.81 -14.98 4.40
C GLU A 76 -14.79 -15.65 5.32
N TRP A 77 -14.12 -16.71 4.83
CA TRP A 77 -13.05 -17.38 5.56
C TRP A 77 -11.86 -16.44 5.86
N VAL A 78 -11.41 -15.64 4.89
CA VAL A 78 -10.33 -14.66 5.08
C VAL A 78 -10.73 -13.63 6.12
N GLN A 79 -11.94 -13.07 6.03
CA GLN A 79 -12.46 -12.08 6.97
C GLN A 79 -12.54 -12.66 8.39
N GLN A 80 -13.03 -13.89 8.53
CA GLN A 80 -13.08 -14.58 9.81
C GLN A 80 -11.66 -14.81 10.36
N ARG A 81 -10.73 -15.27 9.51
CA ARG A 81 -9.36 -15.56 9.94
C ARG A 81 -8.63 -14.31 10.40
N LEU A 82 -8.77 -13.20 9.67
CA LEU A 82 -8.19 -11.91 10.05
C LEU A 82 -8.75 -11.40 11.38
N ARG A 83 -10.06 -11.60 11.63
CA ARG A 83 -10.69 -11.27 12.91
C ARG A 83 -10.12 -12.09 14.06
N GLU A 84 -10.02 -13.40 13.90
CA GLU A 84 -9.43 -14.31 14.91
C GLU A 84 -8.01 -13.90 15.27
N LEU A 85 -7.18 -13.61 14.26
CA LEU A 85 -5.81 -13.13 14.46
C LEU A 85 -5.79 -11.80 15.21
N LYS A 86 -6.68 -10.86 14.86
CA LYS A 86 -6.76 -9.58 15.56
C LYS A 86 -7.20 -9.76 17.00
N GLU A 87 -8.14 -10.64 17.27
CA GLU A 87 -8.63 -10.96 18.61
C GLU A 87 -7.56 -11.64 19.48
N ALA A 88 -6.73 -12.50 18.90
CA ALA A 88 -5.61 -13.17 19.58
C ALA A 88 -4.44 -12.22 19.92
N GLU A 89 -4.31 -11.09 19.22
CA GLU A 89 -3.26 -10.09 19.47
C GLU A 89 -3.34 -9.54 20.91
N GLN A 90 -2.28 -9.72 21.69
CA GLN A 90 -2.18 -9.20 23.05
C GLN A 90 -1.60 -7.77 23.04
N GLU A 91 -2.12 -6.90 23.88
CA GLU A 91 -1.63 -5.53 24.02
C GLU A 91 -0.18 -5.54 24.52
N GLY A 92 0.74 -4.98 23.73
CA GLY A 92 2.15 -4.86 24.10
C GLY A 92 3.03 -6.08 23.78
N THR A 93 2.51 -7.13 23.14
CA THR A 93 3.36 -8.21 22.61
C THR A 93 4.05 -7.81 21.31
N ALA A 94 5.31 -8.22 21.16
CA ALA A 94 6.07 -8.05 19.93
C ALA A 94 5.41 -8.80 18.75
N TRP A 95 5.73 -8.35 17.53
CA TRP A 95 5.28 -8.92 16.25
C TRP A 95 5.31 -10.46 16.25
N ASP A 96 4.13 -11.08 16.09
CA ASP A 96 4.02 -12.53 15.97
C ASP A 96 4.66 -12.99 14.65
N LEU A 97 5.82 -13.66 14.74
CA LEU A 97 6.59 -14.13 13.58
C LEU A 97 5.87 -15.25 12.82
N ASP A 98 4.89 -15.92 13.43
CA ASP A 98 4.14 -17.02 12.81
C ASP A 98 3.09 -16.52 11.81
N VAL A 99 2.71 -15.24 11.87
CA VAL A 99 1.79 -14.61 10.93
C VAL A 99 2.59 -13.87 9.84
N PRO A 100 2.41 -14.20 8.55
CA PRO A 100 3.08 -13.47 7.47
C PRO A 100 2.78 -11.96 7.54
N ARG A 101 3.79 -11.12 7.27
CA ARG A 101 3.68 -9.66 7.34
C ARG A 101 2.49 -9.09 6.57
N GLU A 102 2.13 -9.71 5.46
CA GLU A 102 1.05 -9.23 4.58
C GLU A 102 -0.31 -9.45 5.23
N TRP A 103 -0.45 -10.57 5.96
CA TRP A 103 -1.62 -10.84 6.79
C TRP A 103 -1.68 -9.91 7.99
N GLN A 104 -0.55 -9.59 8.62
CA GLN A 104 -0.50 -8.61 9.72
C GLN A 104 -0.94 -7.22 9.24
N HIS A 105 -0.45 -6.77 8.08
CA HIS A 105 -0.84 -5.50 7.48
C HIS A 105 -2.34 -5.47 7.15
N ALA A 106 -2.87 -6.51 6.50
CA ALA A 106 -4.29 -6.62 6.17
C ALA A 106 -5.16 -6.63 7.43
N MET A 107 -4.77 -7.43 8.43
CA MET A 107 -5.45 -7.52 9.72
C MET A 107 -5.55 -6.15 10.41
N ASN A 108 -4.43 -5.44 10.51
CA ASN A 108 -4.35 -4.12 11.15
C ASN A 108 -5.05 -3.01 10.37
N HIS A 109 -5.24 -3.18 9.07
CA HIS A 109 -5.94 -2.20 8.23
C HIS A 109 -7.47 -2.40 8.21
N ILE A 110 -7.92 -3.65 8.41
CA ILE A 110 -9.34 -4.03 8.33
C ILE A 110 -9.98 -4.04 9.73
N TYR A 111 -9.27 -4.57 10.73
CA TYR A 111 -9.77 -4.70 12.10
C TYR A 111 -8.94 -3.86 13.06
N HIS A 112 -9.63 -3.01 13.82
CA HIS A 112 -9.01 -2.18 14.85
C HIS A 112 -9.53 -2.60 16.23
N LYS A 113 -8.62 -2.74 17.19
CA LYS A 113 -8.94 -2.87 18.62
C LYS A 113 -8.88 -1.49 19.25
N GLY A 114 -9.82 -1.19 20.14
CA GLY A 114 -9.85 0.06 20.89
C GLY A 114 -10.68 1.16 20.25
N GLN A 115 -10.56 2.36 20.78
CA GLN A 115 -11.36 3.51 20.38
C GLN A 115 -10.94 3.99 18.99
N MET A 116 -11.90 4.04 18.06
CA MET A 116 -11.69 4.64 16.76
C MET A 116 -11.63 6.16 16.89
N ILE A 117 -10.61 6.75 16.26
CA ILE A 117 -10.46 8.20 16.19
C ILE A 117 -10.96 8.66 14.83
N ALA A 118 -11.94 9.57 14.85
CA ALA A 118 -12.45 10.18 13.63
C ALA A 118 -11.61 11.42 13.29
N VAL A 119 -11.06 11.45 12.08
CA VAL A 119 -10.52 12.69 11.49
C VAL A 119 -11.71 13.55 11.06
N ARG A 120 -11.94 14.66 11.77
CA ARG A 120 -13.09 15.56 11.56
C ARG A 120 -12.77 16.78 10.68
N GLY A 121 -11.50 17.07 10.47
CA GLY A 121 -11.03 18.20 9.70
C GLY A 121 -9.60 18.00 9.25
N THR A 122 -9.26 18.60 8.12
CA THR A 122 -7.94 18.54 7.50
C THR A 122 -7.61 19.89 6.92
N CYS A 123 -6.36 20.33 7.09
CA CYS A 123 -5.81 21.46 6.36
C CYS A 123 -4.43 21.07 5.86
N PHE A 124 -4.09 21.52 4.66
CA PHE A 124 -2.75 21.36 4.10
C PHE A 124 -2.51 22.47 3.08
N LYS A 125 -1.24 22.72 2.79
CA LYS A 125 -0.78 23.53 1.67
C LYS A 125 0.16 22.67 0.86
N MET A 126 -0.16 22.45 -0.41
CA MET A 126 0.63 21.64 -1.32
C MET A 126 1.25 22.52 -2.41
N PRO A 127 2.31 22.06 -3.08
CA PRO A 127 2.83 22.73 -4.27
C PRO A 127 1.68 23.00 -5.25
N SER A 128 1.57 24.24 -5.73
CA SER A 128 0.56 24.66 -6.72
C SER A 128 -0.91 24.48 -6.30
N SER A 129 -1.21 24.22 -5.01
CA SER A 129 -2.59 24.03 -4.53
C SER A 129 -2.75 24.52 -3.09
N GLU A 130 -3.57 25.55 -2.92
CA GLU A 130 -3.95 26.09 -1.60
C GLU A 130 -5.33 25.60 -1.15
N VAL A 131 -6.12 25.06 -2.08
CA VAL A 131 -7.48 24.56 -1.84
C VAL A 131 -7.53 23.04 -2.01
N LEU A 132 -8.27 22.37 -1.11
CA LEU A 132 -8.44 20.91 -1.10
C LEU A 132 -8.99 20.35 -2.42
N GLU A 133 -9.98 21.02 -2.98
CA GLU A 133 -10.65 20.60 -4.21
C GLU A 133 -9.70 20.63 -5.42
N GLU A 134 -8.89 21.69 -5.53
CA GLU A 134 -7.86 21.83 -6.57
C GLU A 134 -6.84 20.70 -6.45
N PHE A 135 -6.39 20.41 -5.23
CA PHE A 135 -5.44 19.33 -5.00
C PHE A 135 -5.99 17.99 -5.49
N PHE A 136 -7.23 17.65 -5.15
CA PHE A 136 -7.83 16.39 -5.60
C PHE A 136 -7.91 16.31 -7.11
N GLN A 137 -8.36 17.37 -7.78
CA GLN A 137 -8.45 17.40 -9.24
C GLN A 137 -7.08 17.19 -9.88
N VAL A 138 -6.06 17.92 -9.42
CA VAL A 138 -4.69 17.85 -9.94
C VAL A 138 -4.05 16.47 -9.64
N SER A 139 -4.27 15.92 -8.45
CA SER A 139 -3.79 14.58 -8.08
C SER A 139 -4.42 13.48 -8.93
N THR A 140 -5.72 13.56 -9.24
CA THR A 140 -6.36 12.58 -10.14
C THR A 140 -5.84 12.70 -11.57
N GLY A 141 -5.36 13.87 -11.97
CA GLY A 141 -4.69 14.10 -13.25
C GLY A 141 -3.25 13.57 -13.33
N GLY A 142 -2.67 13.13 -12.20
CA GLY A 142 -1.29 12.61 -12.17
C GLY A 142 -0.23 13.67 -12.47
N VAL A 143 -0.49 14.92 -12.09
CA VAL A 143 0.42 16.05 -12.35
C VAL A 143 1.73 15.90 -11.57
N ASP A 144 2.84 16.17 -12.25
CA ASP A 144 4.17 16.24 -11.66
C ASP A 144 4.41 17.64 -11.07
N TYR A 145 4.70 17.70 -9.77
CA TYR A 145 4.99 18.93 -9.04
C TYR A 145 6.50 19.21 -8.92
N GLY A 146 7.34 18.41 -9.57
CA GLY A 146 8.77 18.63 -9.63
C GLY A 146 9.12 19.89 -10.41
N ALA A 147 9.83 20.80 -9.78
CA ALA A 147 10.37 22.00 -10.40
C ALA A 147 11.85 22.17 -10.03
N ASP A 148 12.60 22.88 -10.86
CA ASP A 148 13.94 23.32 -10.50
C ASP A 148 13.88 24.22 -9.26
N VAL A 149 14.94 24.19 -8.43
CA VAL A 149 15.03 25.05 -7.25
C VAL A 149 14.96 26.53 -7.68
N PRO A 150 13.93 27.29 -7.24
CA PRO A 150 13.77 28.66 -7.70
C PRO A 150 14.77 29.59 -7.02
N LEU A 151 15.24 30.61 -7.75
CA LEU A 151 16.22 31.58 -7.27
C LEU A 151 15.73 32.38 -6.04
N SER A 152 14.41 32.49 -5.87
CA SER A 152 13.79 33.09 -4.70
C SER A 152 14.10 32.36 -3.39
N ARG A 153 14.53 31.09 -3.46
CA ARG A 153 14.94 30.29 -2.30
C ARG A 153 16.42 30.45 -2.02
N TRP A 154 17.25 30.10 -3.02
CA TRP A 154 18.69 30.33 -3.02
C TRP A 154 19.23 30.15 -4.45
N ASP A 155 20.47 30.57 -4.68
CA ASP A 155 21.17 30.29 -5.92
C ASP A 155 21.66 28.83 -5.93
N HIS A 156 20.89 27.96 -6.58
CA HIS A 156 21.18 26.52 -6.62
C HIS A 156 22.43 26.20 -7.44
N SER A 157 22.88 27.08 -8.33
CA SER A 157 24.11 26.87 -9.11
C SER A 157 25.37 26.73 -8.25
N GLN A 158 25.36 27.30 -7.05
CA GLN A 158 26.46 27.21 -6.08
C GLN A 158 26.52 25.86 -5.37
N ALA A 159 25.36 25.21 -5.20
CA ALA A 159 25.20 23.95 -4.46
C ALA A 159 25.08 22.72 -5.37
N TYR A 160 24.78 22.92 -6.66
CA TYR A 160 24.54 21.84 -7.62
C TYR A 160 25.83 21.32 -8.26
N ASP A 161 25.95 20.00 -8.33
CA ASP A 161 26.95 19.29 -9.12
C ASP A 161 26.37 17.95 -9.60
N PRO A 162 26.26 17.72 -10.93
CA PRO A 162 25.63 16.51 -11.47
C PRO A 162 26.48 15.24 -11.29
N THR A 163 27.68 15.33 -10.72
CA THR A 163 28.53 14.16 -10.49
C THR A 163 27.99 13.30 -9.34
N PRO A 164 27.95 11.96 -9.47
CA PRO A 164 27.51 11.07 -8.38
C PRO A 164 28.33 11.18 -7.08
N GLU A 165 29.51 11.81 -7.16
CA GLU A 165 30.41 12.03 -6.02
C GLU A 165 30.31 13.47 -5.47
N SER A 166 29.31 14.26 -5.87
CA SER A 166 29.09 15.65 -5.46
C SER A 166 29.12 15.83 -3.94
N TRP A 167 28.65 14.81 -3.21
CA TRP A 167 28.61 14.78 -1.75
C TRP A 167 29.99 14.98 -1.11
N LYS A 168 31.08 14.57 -1.78
CA LYS A 168 32.46 14.75 -1.31
C LYS A 168 32.86 16.24 -1.23
N PHE A 169 32.19 17.09 -2.00
CA PHE A 169 32.44 18.53 -2.08
C PHE A 169 31.32 19.36 -1.45
N MET A 170 30.47 18.74 -0.61
CA MET A 170 29.27 19.37 -0.02
C MET A 170 28.29 19.92 -1.07
N LYS A 171 28.19 19.24 -2.22
CA LYS A 171 27.25 19.57 -3.30
C LYS A 171 26.19 18.48 -3.49
N THR A 172 25.07 18.84 -4.12
CA THR A 172 23.98 17.93 -4.44
C THR A 172 23.85 17.70 -5.94
N ASP A 173 23.54 16.48 -6.33
CA ASP A 173 23.18 16.05 -7.67
C ASP A 173 21.67 16.16 -7.95
N CYS A 174 20.89 16.53 -6.94
CA CYS A 174 19.45 16.74 -7.04
C CYS A 174 19.12 18.21 -7.33
N LYS A 175 18.55 18.47 -8.52
CA LYS A 175 18.13 19.82 -8.95
C LYS A 175 16.64 20.10 -8.83
N HIS A 176 15.84 19.07 -8.63
CA HIS A 176 14.38 19.19 -8.60
C HIS A 176 13.84 18.97 -7.19
N ALA A 177 12.83 19.76 -6.84
CA ALA A 177 12.01 19.55 -5.64
C ALA A 177 10.61 20.11 -5.90
N SER A 178 9.71 19.95 -4.93
CA SER A 178 8.40 20.56 -4.98
C SER A 178 8.28 21.63 -3.90
N PHE A 179 7.88 22.84 -4.31
CA PHE A 179 7.87 24.03 -3.45
C PHE A 179 6.46 24.51 -3.20
N ILE A 180 6.14 24.82 -1.94
CA ILE A 180 4.94 25.59 -1.61
C ILE A 180 5.17 27.07 -1.89
N ASP A 181 4.11 27.75 -2.30
CA ASP A 181 4.10 29.19 -2.52
C ASP A 181 3.95 29.95 -1.19
N GLY A 182 4.50 31.17 -1.15
CA GLY A 182 4.32 32.08 -0.02
C GLY A 182 4.90 31.58 1.31
N ILE A 183 6.03 30.85 1.28
CA ILE A 183 6.70 30.39 2.51
C ILE A 183 7.13 31.55 3.44
N ASP A 184 7.40 32.71 2.86
CA ASP A 184 7.80 33.92 3.58
C ASP A 184 6.59 34.74 4.08
N LEU A 185 5.36 34.29 3.80
CA LEU A 185 4.13 34.98 4.21
C LEU A 185 3.63 34.46 5.55
N PHE A 186 3.47 35.37 6.51
CA PHE A 186 2.94 35.05 7.83
C PHE A 186 2.09 36.21 8.38
N ASP A 187 0.87 35.91 8.84
CA ASP A 187 -0.02 36.90 9.45
C ASP A 187 0.30 37.09 10.94
N CYS A 188 1.29 37.94 11.21
CA CYS A 188 1.74 38.23 12.57
C CYS A 188 0.60 38.78 13.45
N LYS A 189 -0.31 39.58 12.87
CA LYS A 189 -1.37 40.26 13.62
C LYS A 189 -2.42 39.26 14.10
N MET A 190 -2.78 38.29 13.26
CA MET A 190 -3.69 37.21 13.64
C MET A 190 -3.18 36.41 14.84
N PHE A 191 -1.86 36.21 14.94
CA PHE A 191 -1.22 35.50 16.05
C PHE A 191 -0.75 36.41 17.19
N SER A 192 -1.10 37.70 17.19
CA SER A 192 -0.67 38.68 18.21
C SER A 192 0.86 38.77 18.38
N MET A 193 1.62 38.53 17.30
CA MET A 193 3.08 38.63 17.26
C MET A 193 3.52 39.96 16.65
N THR A 194 4.67 40.46 17.09
CA THR A 194 5.30 41.62 16.46
C THR A 194 6.00 41.22 15.16
N PRO A 195 6.16 42.14 14.18
CA PRO A 195 6.88 41.83 12.93
C PRO A 195 8.33 41.37 13.13
N ASN A 196 8.97 41.76 14.24
CA ASN A 196 10.33 41.33 14.55
C ASN A 196 10.38 39.88 15.07
N GLU A 197 9.33 39.40 15.73
CA GLU A 197 9.26 38.01 16.22
C GLU A 197 8.90 37.02 15.11
N ALA A 198 8.29 37.50 14.03
CA ALA A 198 7.87 36.67 12.90
C ALA A 198 8.93 36.54 11.80
N LYS A 199 10.05 37.27 11.92
CA LYS A 199 11.14 37.31 10.95
C LYS A 199 12.29 36.40 11.39
#